data_AF-A0A955SUH7-F1
#
_entry.id   AF-A0A955SUH7-F1
#
_cell.length_a   1.000
_cell.length_b   1.000
_cell.length_c   1.000
_cell.angle_alpha   90.00
_cell.angle_beta   90.00
_cell.angle_gamma   90.00
#
_symmetry.space_group_name_H-M   'P 1'
#
loop_
_entity.id
_entity.type
_entity.pdbx_description
1 polymer ?
#
loop_
_entity_poly.entity_id
_entity_poly.type
_entity_poly.pdbx_seq_one_letter_code
_entity_poly.pdbx_strand_id
1 'polypeptide(L)'
;SRNVDQAYLASLIELDSGELLTGLKKGEEGELVLLADNQGEIIKISKDEIVDERTSKLSPMPSNVAADLGEDDFRNLMSFLLKQRVED
;
A
#
# COMPACT_ATOMS: atom_id res chain seq x y z
N SER A 1 -5.25 -17.37 10.18
CA SER A 1 -4.89 -15.99 10.59
C SER A 1 -4.33 -15.28 9.36
N ARG A 2 -4.70 -14.02 9.12
CA ARG A 2 -4.27 -13.24 7.94
C ARG A 2 -2.85 -12.71 8.22
N ASN A 3 -1.83 -13.40 7.72
CA ASN A 3 -0.42 -13.08 7.96
C ASN A 3 0.07 -12.03 6.94
N VAL A 4 -0.45 -10.81 7.05
CA VAL A 4 0.05 -9.66 6.29
C VAL A 4 0.97 -8.91 7.25
N ASP A 5 2.23 -8.73 6.86
CA ASP A 5 3.21 -7.96 7.64
C ASP A 5 2.69 -6.52 7.81
N GLN A 6 2.91 -5.93 8.99
CA GLN A 6 2.43 -4.59 9.35
C GLN A 6 2.93 -3.52 8.36
N ALA A 7 4.07 -3.76 7.72
CA ALA A 7 4.59 -2.90 6.67
C ALA A 7 3.72 -2.85 5.39
N TYR A 8 2.78 -3.77 5.20
CA TYR A 8 1.85 -3.81 4.05
C TYR A 8 0.40 -3.50 4.44
N LEU A 9 0.17 -2.95 5.63
CA LEU A 9 -1.13 -2.42 6.01
C LEU A 9 -1.28 -0.99 5.49
N ALA A 10 -2.51 -0.60 5.13
CA ALA A 10 -2.78 0.78 4.76
C ALA A 10 -2.65 1.70 5.98
N SER A 11 -1.90 2.77 5.87
CA SER A 11 -1.84 3.88 6.81
C SER A 11 -2.88 4.93 6.45
N LEU A 12 -3.57 5.41 7.47
CA LEU A 12 -4.51 6.52 7.42
C LEU A 12 -3.79 7.72 8.07
N ILE A 13 -3.54 8.77 7.31
CA ILE A 13 -2.87 9.99 7.77
C ILE A 13 -3.89 11.13 7.73
N GLU A 14 -4.13 11.74 8.88
CA GLU A 14 -4.95 12.95 9.01
C GLU A 14 -4.02 14.17 9.04
N LEU A 15 -4.23 15.09 8.10
CA LEU A 15 -3.45 16.33 7.98
C LEU A 15 -4.12 17.48 8.75
N ASP A 16 -3.32 18.49 9.10
CA ASP A 16 -3.78 19.74 9.74
C ASP A 16 -4.80 20.51 8.92
N SER A 17 -4.76 20.35 7.59
CA SER A 17 -5.71 20.85 6.62
C SER A 17 -7.10 20.20 6.74
N GLY A 18 -7.22 19.14 7.53
CA GLY A 18 -8.42 18.29 7.65
C GLY A 18 -8.55 17.25 6.53
N GLU A 19 -7.54 17.13 5.67
CA GLU A 19 -7.50 16.10 4.62
C GLU A 19 -7.08 14.75 5.20
N LEU A 20 -7.73 13.69 4.72
CA LEU A 20 -7.56 12.35 5.23
C LEU A 20 -7.03 11.45 4.12
N LEU A 21 -5.73 11.19 4.18
CA LEU A 21 -4.99 10.43 3.18
C LEU A 21 -4.92 8.95 3.57
N THR A 22 -5.17 8.07 2.61
CA THR A 22 -5.06 6.61 2.82
C THR A 22 -4.07 6.04 1.83
N GLY A 23 -3.05 5.36 2.33
CA GLY A 23 -2.02 4.79 1.47
C GLY A 23 -1.04 3.90 2.22
N LEU A 24 -0.06 3.36 1.50
CA LEU A 24 1.01 2.56 2.06
C LEU A 24 2.20 3.44 2.44
N LYS A 25 2.62 3.42 3.72
CA LYS A 25 3.82 4.16 4.16
C LYS A 25 5.07 3.48 3.61
N LYS A 26 5.73 4.11 2.64
CA LYS A 26 6.93 3.60 1.94
C LYS A 26 8.21 3.84 2.74
N GLY A 27 8.22 4.85 3.61
CA GLY A 27 9.36 5.21 4.43
C GLY A 27 9.31 6.68 4.87
N GLU A 28 10.35 7.12 5.57
CA GLU A 28 10.53 8.49 6.03
C GLU A 28 11.87 9.03 5.51
N GLU A 29 11.86 10.19 4.85
CA GLU A 29 13.05 10.92 4.42
C GLU A 29 13.19 12.19 5.27
N GLY A 30 13.87 12.07 6.41
CA GLY A 30 14.04 13.17 7.37
C GLY A 30 12.70 13.59 7.98
N GLU A 31 12.27 14.81 7.64
CA GLU A 31 10.98 15.40 8.06
C GLU A 31 9.81 15.06 7.11
N LEU A 32 10.06 14.30 6.03
CA LEU A 32 9.03 13.91 5.08
C LEU A 32 8.60 12.45 5.27
N VAL A 33 7.30 12.20 5.25
CA VAL A 33 6.69 10.88 5.15
C VAL A 33 6.34 10.62 3.68
N LEU A 34 6.79 9.47 3.16
CA LEU A 34 6.44 9.01 1.82
C LEU A 34 5.24 8.07 1.92
N LEU A 35 4.08 8.52 1.42
CA LEU A 35 2.86 7.74 1.35
C LEU A 35 2.59 7.35 -0.11
N ALA A 36 2.46 6.06 -0.39
CA ALA A 36 2.01 5.58 -1.70
C ALA A 36 0.49 5.41 -1.71
N ASP A 37 -0.19 6.15 -2.56
CA ASP A 37 -1.64 6.12 -2.77
C ASP A 37 -2.10 4.81 -3.46
N ASN A 38 -3.40 4.55 -3.51
CA ASN A 38 -4.00 3.39 -4.19
C ASN A 38 -3.73 3.31 -5.72
N GLN A 39 -3.38 4.44 -6.35
CA GLN A 39 -2.93 4.60 -7.74
C GLN A 39 -1.42 4.38 -7.89
N GLY A 40 -0.69 4.21 -6.78
CA GLY A 40 0.76 4.02 -6.78
C GLY A 40 1.55 5.33 -6.87
N GLU A 41 0.89 6.48 -6.78
CA GLU A 41 1.57 7.78 -6.70
C GLU A 41 2.19 7.99 -5.32
N ILE A 42 3.40 8.56 -5.29
CA ILE A 42 4.13 8.84 -4.05
C ILE A 42 3.82 10.28 -3.64
N ILE A 43 3.10 10.42 -2.54
CA ILE A 43 2.80 11.68 -1.89
C ILE A 43 3.85 11.92 -0.81
N LYS A 44 4.47 13.10 -0.83
CA LYS A 44 5.39 13.55 0.21
C LYS A 44 4.63 14.44 1.19
N ILE A 45 4.56 14.03 2.44
CA ILE A 45 3.82 14.73 3.49
C ILE A 45 4.84 15.22 4.54
N SER A 46 4.76 16.47 4.97
CA SER A 46 5.60 16.94 6.07
C SER A 46 5.11 16.37 7.40
N LYS A 47 6.01 15.89 8.26
CA LYS A 47 5.65 15.39 9.59
C LYS A 47 4.94 16.44 10.45
N ASP A 48 5.29 17.71 10.26
CA ASP A 48 4.68 18.83 10.98
C ASP A 48 3.19 19.02 10.62
N GLU A 49 2.77 18.53 9.46
CA GLU A 49 1.38 18.61 8.98
C GLU A 49 0.53 17.42 9.46
N ILE A 50 1.15 16.39 10.06
CA ILE A 50 0.45 15.16 10.48
C ILE A 50 -0.15 15.34 11.86
N VAL A 51 -1.47 15.30 11.94
CA VAL A 51 -2.24 15.39 13.19
C VAL A 51 -2.41 14.02 13.83
N ASP A 52 -2.73 13.00 13.03
CA ASP A 52 -2.90 11.63 13.49
C ASP A 52 -2.47 10.62 12.42
N GLU A 53 -1.81 9.54 12.85
CA GLU A 53 -1.40 8.42 11.99
C GLU A 53 -1.98 7.13 12.58
N ARG A 54 -2.87 6.48 11.85
CA ARG A 54 -3.49 5.22 12.27
C ARG A 54 -3.32 4.14 11.22
N THR A 55 -2.94 2.94 11.64
CA THR A 55 -2.86 1.79 10.74
C THR A 55 -4.25 1.16 10.58
N SER A 56 -4.73 1.06 9.35
CA SER A 56 -5.98 0.41 9.00
C SER A 56 -5.77 -1.09 8.81
N LYS A 57 -6.79 -1.88 9.18
CA LYS A 57 -6.84 -3.32 8.86
C LYS A 57 -7.28 -3.59 7.41
N LEU A 58 -7.63 -2.54 6.66
CA LEU A 58 -7.89 -2.68 5.22
C LEU A 58 -6.58 -2.95 4.48
N SER A 59 -6.67 -3.85 3.51
CA SER A 59 -5.57 -4.11 2.59
C SER A 59 -5.39 -2.89 1.67
N PRO A 60 -4.15 -2.47 1.37
CA PRO A 60 -3.88 -1.43 0.39
C PRO A 60 -4.11 -1.88 -1.06
N MET A 61 -4.44 -3.15 -1.30
CA MET A 61 -4.71 -3.69 -2.63
C MET A 61 -5.99 -3.08 -3.21
N PRO A 62 -5.96 -2.57 -4.46
CA PRO A 62 -7.16 -2.04 -5.11
C PRO A 62 -8.26 -3.11 -5.19
N SER A 63 -9.50 -2.69 -4.98
CA SER A 63 -10.65 -3.63 -5.01
C SER A 63 -10.92 -4.22 -6.40
N ASN A 64 -10.45 -3.55 -7.46
CA ASN A 64 -10.66 -3.91 -8.86
C ASN A 64 -9.54 -4.76 -9.48
N VAL A 65 -8.51 -5.18 -8.72
CA VAL A 65 -7.40 -5.97 -9.29
C VAL A 65 -7.89 -7.23 -10.00
N ALA A 66 -8.95 -7.87 -9.51
CA ALA A 66 -9.53 -9.04 -10.15
C ALA A 66 -10.24 -8.74 -11.50
N ALA A 67 -10.67 -7.50 -11.72
CA ALA A 67 -11.29 -7.07 -12.97
C ALA A 67 -10.25 -6.58 -13.98
N ASP A 68 -9.17 -5.93 -13.51
CA ASP A 68 -8.09 -5.42 -14.35
C ASP A 68 -7.19 -6.56 -14.88
N LEU A 69 -7.09 -7.66 -14.13
CA LEU A 69 -6.28 -8.81 -14.49
C LEU A 69 -7.11 -9.79 -15.36
N GLY A 70 -6.87 -9.79 -16.67
CA GLY A 70 -7.50 -10.73 -17.59
C GLY A 70 -7.19 -12.20 -17.24
N GLU A 71 -8.01 -13.14 -17.72
CA GLU A 71 -7.88 -14.57 -17.37
C GLU A 71 -6.51 -15.14 -17.76
N ASP A 72 -5.99 -14.77 -18.93
CA ASP A 72 -4.68 -15.22 -19.41
C ASP A 72 -3.53 -14.66 -18.57
N ASP A 73 -3.60 -13.37 -18.21
CA ASP A 73 -2.60 -12.72 -17.36
C ASP A 73 -2.60 -13.29 -15.94
N PHE A 74 -3.77 -13.64 -15.43
CA PHE A 74 -3.88 -14.35 -14.16
C PHE A 74 -3.18 -15.72 -14.21
N ARG A 75 -3.42 -16.51 -15.27
CA ARG A 75 -2.75 -17.81 -15.47
C ARG A 75 -1.23 -17.66 -15.58
N ASN A 76 -0.76 -16.63 -16.28
CA ASN A 76 0.67 -16.32 -16.42
C ASN A 76 1.28 -15.91 -15.08
N LEU A 77 0.61 -15.04 -14.32
CA LEU A 77 1.04 -14.60 -12.99
C LEU A 77 1.14 -15.78 -12.03
N MET A 78 0.13 -16.65 -11.97
CA MET A 78 0.17 -17.85 -11.13
C MET A 78 1.32 -18.78 -11.54
N SER A 79 1.55 -18.96 -12.85
CA SER A 79 2.67 -19.75 -13.36
C SER A 79 4.02 -19.16 -12.96
N PHE A 80 4.17 -17.84 -12.97
CA PHE A 80 5.37 -17.14 -12.54
C PHE A 80 5.61 -17.28 -11.02
N LEU A 81 4.59 -16.98 -10.21
CA LEU A 81 4.70 -17.05 -8.74
C LEU A 81 4.99 -18.47 -8.25
N LEU A 82 4.41 -19.50 -8.89
CA LEU A 82 4.69 -20.89 -8.57
C LEU A 82 6.15 -21.28 -8.84
N LYS A 83 6.79 -20.67 -9.86
CA LYS A 83 8.21 -20.87 -10.14
C LYS A 83 9.11 -20.16 -9.13
N GLN A 84 8.70 -19.00 -8.64
CA GLN A 84 9.48 -18.21 -7.67
C GLN A 84 9.55 -18.83 -6.28
N ARG A 85 8.65 -19.76 -5.95
CA ARG A 85 8.75 -20.59 -4.73
C ARG A 85 9.77 -21.74 -4.87
N VAL A 86 10.27 -22.00 -6.08
CA VAL A 86 11.24 -23.04 -6.37
C VAL A 86 12.63 -22.40 -6.53
N GLU A 87 13.13 -21.88 -5.43
CA GLU A 87 14.57 -21.72 -5.22
C GLU A 87 14.89 -22.53 -3.95
N ASP A 88 15.52 -23.69 -4.14
CA ASP A 88 16.16 -24.48 -3.07
C ASP A 88 17.52 -23.86 -2.68
#